data_AF-A0A819R870-F1
#
_entry.id   AF-A0A819R870-F1
#
_cell.length_a   1.000
_cell.length_b   1.000
_cell.length_c   1.000
_cell.angle_alpha   90.00
_cell.angle_beta   90.00
_cell.angle_gamma   90.00
#
_symmetry.space_group_name_H-M   'P 1'
#
loop_
_entity.id
_entity.type
_entity.pdbx_description
1 polymer ?
#
loop_
_entity_poly.entity_id
_entity_poly.type
_entity_poly.pdbx_seq_one_letter_code
_entity_poly.pdbx_strand_id
1 'polypeptide(L)' 'MSAKHEDQLILNSIVSFLRYIVPAVNALVAMTAIAPIERVKLLIQCQSEMLKQGTITRPYNDIIDCIMQIFRNEGSLSF' A
#
# COMPACT_ATOMS: atom_id res chain seq x y z
N MET A 1 -0.36 -42.55 24.86
CA MET A 1 0.12 -42.20 23.50
C MET A 1 -1.00 -41.66 22.59
N SER A 2 -2.28 -42.01 22.83
CA SER A 2 -3.43 -41.54 22.02
C SER A 2 -3.78 -40.05 22.17
N ALA A 3 -3.80 -39.50 23.38
CA ALA A 3 -4.19 -38.09 23.61
C ALA A 3 -3.27 -37.08 22.91
N LYS A 4 -1.96 -37.36 22.88
CA LYS A 4 -0.96 -36.50 22.22
C LYS A 4 -1.13 -36.45 20.69
N HIS A 5 -1.77 -37.46 20.10
CA HIS A 5 -2.04 -37.51 18.65
C HIS A 5 -3.24 -36.65 18.28
N GLU A 6 -4.31 -36.65 19.09
CA GLU A 6 -5.48 -35.79 18.89
C GLU A 6 -5.14 -34.31 19.08
N ASP A 7 -4.37 -33.98 20.13
CA ASP A 7 -3.87 -32.61 20.36
C ASP A 7 -3.04 -32.09 19.18
N GLN A 8 -2.19 -32.95 18.61
CA GLN A 8 -1.37 -32.61 17.44
C GLN A 8 -2.22 -32.41 16.18
N LEU A 9 -3.32 -33.16 16.03
CA LEU A 9 -4.22 -33.08 14.88
C LEU A 9 -5.02 -31.77 14.92
N ILE A 10 -5.48 -31.37 16.10
CA ILE A 10 -6.13 -30.06 16.33
C ILE A 10 -5.15 -28.92 16.04
N LEU A 11 -3.92 -29.01 16.54
CA LEU A 11 -2.87 -28.01 16.31
C LEU A 11 -2.52 -27.86 14.83
N ASN A 12 -2.35 -28.98 14.10
CA ASN A 12 -2.07 -28.95 12.67
C ASN A 12 -3.22 -28.35 11.85
N SER A 13 -4.47 -28.59 12.28
CA SER A 13 -5.65 -27.98 11.68
C SER A 13 -5.63 -26.46 11.86
N ILE A 14 -5.43 -25.98 13.10
CA ILE A 14 -5.34 -24.55 13.42
C ILE A 14 -4.20 -23.87 12.67
N VAL A 15 -3.01 -24.47 12.67
CA VAL A 15 -1.85 -23.96 11.94
C VAL A 15 -2.11 -23.90 10.43
N SER A 16 -2.87 -24.87 9.89
CA SER A 16 -3.26 -24.86 8.47
C SER A 16 -4.16 -23.67 8.13
N PHE A 17 -5.13 -23.32 8.99
CA PHE A 17 -5.97 -22.13 8.78
C PHE A 17 -5.15 -20.84 8.87
N LEU A 18 -4.30 -20.70 9.89
CA LEU A 18 -3.46 -19.50 10.07
C LEU A 18 -2.51 -19.28 8.90
N ARG A 19 -2.01 -20.35 8.28
CA ARG A 19 -1.14 -20.29 7.09
C ARG A 19 -1.79 -19.57 5.90
N TYR A 20 -3.12 -19.54 5.79
CA TYR A 20 -3.82 -18.81 4.73
C TYR A 20 -4.21 -17.39 5.16
N ILE A 21 -4.59 -17.20 6.43
CA ILE A 21 -5.08 -15.91 6.92
C ILE A 21 -3.93 -14.91 7.08
N VAL A 22 -2.78 -15.33 7.64
CA VAL A 22 -1.64 -14.43 7.91
C VAL A 22 -1.10 -13.77 6.63
N PRO A 23 -0.84 -14.50 5.52
CA PRO A 23 -0.43 -13.88 4.27
C PRO A 23 -1.47 -12.92 3.68
N ALA A 24 -2.77 -13.23 3.82
CA ALA A 24 -3.84 -12.37 3.31
C ALA A 24 -3.87 -11.02 4.04
N VAL A 25 -3.74 -11.03 5.37
CA VAL A 25 -3.66 -9.81 6.18
C VAL A 25 -2.40 -9.01 5.85
N ASN A 26 -1.25 -9.68 5.72
CA ASN A 26 -0.01 -9.01 5.33
C ASN A 26 -0.09 -8.37 3.94
N ALA A 27 -0.73 -9.04 2.99
CA ALA A 27 -0.95 -8.49 1.65
C ALA A 27 -1.83 -7.24 1.69
N LEU A 28 -2.89 -7.23 2.51
CA LEU A 28 -3.75 -6.06 2.67
C LEU A 28 -2.97 -4.86 3.23
N VAL A 29 -2.18 -5.08 4.29
CA VAL A 29 -1.33 -4.02 4.87
C VAL A 29 -0.29 -3.53 3.86
N ALA A 30 0.32 -4.44 3.08
CA ALA A 30 1.26 -4.08 2.03
C ALA A 30 0.61 -3.23 0.93
N MET A 31 -0.60 -3.57 0.49
CA MET A 31 -1.33 -2.77 -0.49
C MET A 31 -1.62 -1.36 0.01
N THR A 32 -2.02 -1.21 1.28
CA THR A 32 -2.22 0.12 1.88
C THR A 32 -0.92 0.91 1.96
N ALA A 33 0.21 0.25 2.27
CA ALA A 33 1.51 0.92 2.31
C ALA A 33 2.05 1.30 0.92
N ILE A 34 1.64 0.58 -0.14
CA ILE A 34 2.08 0.80 -1.54
C ILE A 34 1.17 1.80 -2.28
N ALA A 35 -0.11 1.92 -1.90
CA ALA A 35 -1.04 2.91 -2.47
C ALA A 35 -0.46 4.32 -2.66
N PRO A 36 0.27 4.93 -1.69
CA PRO A 36 0.81 6.27 -1.87
C PRO A 36 1.88 6.37 -2.96
N ILE A 37 2.74 5.35 -3.12
CA ILE A 37 3.80 5.39 -4.14
C ILE A 37 3.22 5.22 -5.55
N GLU A 38 2.16 4.44 -5.70
CA GLU A 38 1.44 4.30 -6.96
C GLU A 38 0.75 5.62 -7.34
N ARG A 39 0.11 6.29 -6.37
CA ARG A 39 -0.48 7.62 -6.56
C ARG A 39 0.56 8.64 -7.04
N VAL A 40 1.72 8.71 -6.39
CA VAL A 40 2.80 9.63 -6.78
C VAL A 40 3.31 9.35 -8.19
N LYS A 41 3.48 8.07 -8.55
CA LYS A 41 3.89 7.67 -9.91
C LYS A 41 2.86 8.13 -10.95
N LEU A 42 1.57 7.92 -10.70
CA LEU A 42 0.50 8.35 -11.61
C LEU A 42 0.48 9.89 -11.76
N LEU A 43 0.66 10.65 -10.68
CA LEU A 43 0.70 12.12 -10.75
C LEU A 43 1.89 12.63 -11.57
N ILE A 44 3.07 12.00 -11.44
CA ILE A 44 4.24 12.35 -12.25
C ILE A 44 4.02 11.99 -13.72
N GLN A 45 3.37 10.85 -14.01
CA GLN A 45 3.03 10.46 -15.37
C GLN A 45 2.01 11.42 -16.01
N CYS A 46 0.98 11.83 -15.26
CA CYS A 46 -0.06 12.75 -15.72
C CYS A 46 0.34 14.24 -15.70
N GLN A 47 1.56 14.59 -15.25
CA GLN A 47 1.98 15.99 -15.08
C GLN A 47 1.86 16.83 -16.36
N SER A 48 2.06 16.22 -17.53
CA SER A 48 1.95 16.92 -18.81
C SER A 48 0.52 17.37 -19.13
N GLU A 49 -0.48 16.60 -18.69
CA GLU A 49 -1.89 16.94 -18.82
C GLU A 49 -2.30 17.96 -17.75
N MET A 50 -1.82 17.79 -16.51
CA MET A 50 -2.06 18.74 -15.43
C MET A 50 -1.47 20.13 -15.72
N LEU A 51 -0.33 20.21 -16.41
CA LEU A 51 0.27 21.46 -16.88
C LEU A 51 -0.60 22.12 -17.97
N LYS A 52 -1.11 21.34 -18.92
CA LYS A 52 -2.01 21.85 -19.99
C LYS A 52 -3.33 22.38 -19.43
N GLN A 53 -3.85 21.74 -18.39
CA GLN A 53 -5.08 22.15 -17.70
C GLN A 53 -4.87 23.33 -16.73
N GLY A 54 -3.62 23.70 -16.44
CA GLY A 54 -3.29 24.75 -15.47
C GLY A 54 -3.46 24.34 -14.01
N THR A 55 -3.73 23.07 -13.72
CA THR A 55 -3.87 22.52 -12.36
C THR A 55 -2.52 22.53 -11.61
N ILE A 56 -1.40 22.39 -12.33
CA ILE A 56 -0.06 22.61 -11.79
C ILE A 56 0.66 23.70 -12.60
N THR A 57 1.36 24.60 -11.90
CA THR A 57 2.04 25.75 -12.53
C THR A 57 3.45 25.41 -13.01
N ARG A 58 4.07 24.36 -12.45
CA ARG A 58 5.42 23.88 -12.80
C ARG A 58 5.46 22.35 -12.82
N PRO A 59 6.28 21.73 -13.68
CA PRO A 59 6.50 20.28 -13.64
C PRO A 59 7.15 19.85 -12.32
N TYR A 60 6.97 18.58 -11.95
CA TYR A 60 7.67 17.99 -10.82
C TYR A 60 9.11 17.70 -11.22
N ASN A 61 10.08 18.22 -10.46
CA ASN A 61 11.50 17.95 -10.74
C ASN A 61 11.90 16.54 -10.30
N ASP A 62 11.40 16.10 -9.15
CA ASP A 62 11.70 14.81 -8.53
C ASP A 62 10.47 14.24 -7.83
N ILE A 63 10.51 12.95 -7.50
CA ILE A 63 9.47 12.26 -6.73
C ILE A 63 9.25 12.95 -5.37
N ILE A 64 10.33 13.40 -4.71
CA ILE A 64 10.26 14.08 -3.42
C ILE A 64 9.59 15.45 -3.55
N ASP A 65 9.83 16.17 -4.65
CA ASP A 65 9.18 17.46 -4.90
C ASP A 65 7.66 17.28 -5.09
N CYS A 66 7.26 16.25 -5.83
CA CYS A 66 5.85 15.87 -5.97
C CYS A 66 5.20 15.55 -4.60
N ILE A 67 5.86 14.73 -3.79
CA ILE A 67 5.39 14.36 -2.45
C ILE A 67 5.25 15.60 -1.56
N MET A 68 6.27 16.47 -1.51
CA MET A 68 6.21 17.70 -0.72
C MET A 68 5.09 18.64 -1.19
N GLN A 69 4.86 18.73 -2.50
CA GLN A 69 3.79 19.56 -3.04
C GLN A 69 2.40 19.01 -2.70
N ILE A 70 2.19 17.70 -2.75
CA ILE A 70 0.96 17.04 -2.28
C ILE A 70 0.74 17.31 -0.79
N PHE A 71 1.77 17.10 0.04
CA PHE A 71 1.69 17.36 1.49
C PHE A 71 1.32 18.82 1.79
N ARG A 72 1.83 19.78 1.01
CA ARG A 72 1.56 21.21 1.18
C ARG A 72 0.19 21.63 0.66
N ASN A 73 -0.26 21.05 -0.46
CA ASN A 73 -1.48 21.48 -1.14
C ASN A 73 -2.73 20.73 -0.68
N GLU A 74 -2.61 19.43 -0.42
CA GLU A 74 -3.74 18.57 -0.09
C GLU A 74 -3.69 18.03 1.36
N GLY A 75 -2.51 18.05 2.00
CA GLY A 75 -2.31 17.60 3.37
C GLY A 75 -1.87 16.13 3.48
N SER A 76 -1.61 15.68 4.71
CA SER A 76 -1.04 14.35 4.97
C SER A 76 -2.00 13.18 4.75
N LEU A 77 -3.29 13.44 4.56
CA LEU A 77 -4.32 12.43 4.29
C LEU A 77 -4.51 12.11 2.80
N SER A 78 -3.80 12.81 1.91
CA SER A 78 -3.93 12.61 0.46
C SER A 78 -3.07 11.47 -0.10
N PHE A 79 -2.39 10.73 0.76
CA PHE A 79 -1.51 9.62 0.39
C PHE A 79 -2.18 8.27 0.62
#